data_AF-A0A1D2R7Y2-F1
#
_entry.id   AF-A0A1D2R7Y2-F1
#
_cell.length_a   1.000
_cell.length_b   1.000
_cell.length_c   1.000
_cell.angle_alpha   90.00
_cell.angle_beta   90.00
_cell.angle_gamma   90.00
#
_symmetry.space_group_name_H-M   'P 1'
#
loop_
_entity.id
_entity.type
_entity.pdbx_description
1 polymer ?
#
loop_
_entity_poly.entity_id
_entity_poly.type
_entity_poly.pdbx_seq_one_letter_code
_entity_poly.pdbx_strand_id
1 'polypeptide(L)'
;MKIDWDLLKIIINQEKIDFRELVEKSKKSRVSVYHSLKELERLSFIRREGNFIILQKNPLTAAAAILIIENFPLEYLKSRGIDMLVYLLKERTVNEISRGLNISFSSTYHNLRELSPLVAKKNKKYRINEKNKNLLEFLTLLKKQIEIQTKYVIVWSEGSEKLIKAPMDEKLPGASTAFSCFSQFGVKYIPLYNYYYLPKSDLTLEEIFVHSLLCAEDKHMLAISVIFYLKNRDVMDINKIRSESRRLNVQDIWLDVQNYLEGAEVKRSDLFLPENEFTEKSRMYGAYCLPKYPKETWLEVLDEIAQRIKKETTIYLIGGGALILDGIKGTTKDIDLVLDSKEDFDLVKNVLESIGFKGVGDVSQGYKQLQASTIMDRGNSPRIDLFTKKVCGIFLSDEMKKRSIAYKEIGNLKIMRVSAADILLFKALSSREGDIVDCERILSKKKVDWDVVLKEYIDQEKLSDAFLGFVFLDNIEILESRLGAIPIRKKILNICLERAILDMVEKPRTVSEIKKFVDFPEYGIRNALNRLVKQNRIIKRMDEKPIRFLKK
;
A
#
# COMPACT_ATOMS: atom_id res chain seq x y z
N MET A 1 -0.83 -29.87 -3.34
CA MET A 1 -0.12 -30.98 -2.66
C MET A 1 -1.03 -32.19 -2.53
N LYS A 2 -0.55 -33.44 -2.58
CA LYS A 2 -1.41 -34.64 -2.43
C LYS A 2 -0.84 -35.61 -1.40
N ILE A 3 -1.51 -35.73 -0.25
CA ILE A 3 -1.22 -36.73 0.79
C ILE A 3 -2.22 -37.87 0.62
N ASP A 4 -1.73 -39.11 0.51
CA ASP A 4 -2.58 -40.30 0.49
C ASP A 4 -2.84 -40.75 1.93
N TRP A 5 -3.92 -40.23 2.50
CA TRP A 5 -4.29 -40.47 3.89
C TRP A 5 -4.64 -41.93 4.20
N ASP A 6 -5.15 -42.69 3.23
CA ASP A 6 -5.46 -44.12 3.44
C ASP A 6 -4.17 -44.93 3.61
N LEU A 7 -3.16 -44.65 2.77
CA LEU A 7 -1.85 -45.29 2.90
C LEU A 7 -1.15 -44.84 4.19
N LEU A 8 -1.20 -43.54 4.50
CA LEU A 8 -0.57 -43.01 5.70
C LEU A 8 -1.17 -43.62 6.98
N LYS A 9 -2.49 -43.86 7.05
CA LYS A 9 -3.15 -44.58 8.15
C LYS A 9 -2.59 -45.99 8.33
N ILE A 10 -2.46 -46.76 7.24
CA ILE A 10 -1.94 -48.13 7.29
C ILE A 10 -0.51 -48.14 7.84
N ILE A 11 0.31 -47.20 7.37
CA ILE A 11 1.73 -47.09 7.75
C ILE A 11 1.88 -46.62 9.20
N ILE A 12 1.07 -45.65 9.65
CA ILE A 12 1.07 -45.19 11.05
C ILE A 12 0.71 -46.33 12.01
N ASN A 13 -0.26 -47.16 11.66
CA ASN A 13 -0.69 -48.28 12.51
C ASN A 13 0.34 -49.42 12.61
N GLN A 14 1.20 -49.60 11.60
CA GLN A 14 2.16 -50.71 11.56
C GLN A 14 3.59 -50.30 11.86
N GLU A 15 3.91 -49.00 11.82
CA GLU A 15 5.24 -48.37 11.90
C GLU A 15 6.27 -48.83 10.84
N LYS A 16 6.23 -50.10 10.41
CA LYS A 16 7.05 -50.71 9.38
C LYS A 16 6.22 -51.75 8.62
N ILE A 17 6.17 -51.64 7.29
CA ILE A 17 5.38 -52.55 6.43
C ILE A 17 6.15 -52.90 5.14
N ASP A 18 6.02 -54.13 4.65
CA ASP A 18 6.53 -54.51 3.34
C ASP A 18 5.69 -53.89 2.21
N PHE A 19 6.34 -53.50 1.10
CA PHE A 19 5.66 -52.87 -0.04
C PHE A 19 4.54 -53.74 -0.62
N ARG A 20 4.71 -55.07 -0.70
CA ARG A 20 3.69 -55.98 -1.24
C ARG A 20 2.48 -56.03 -0.31
N GLU A 21 2.74 -56.13 0.99
CA GLU A 21 1.70 -56.13 2.03
C GLU A 21 0.93 -54.80 2.06
N LEU A 22 1.61 -53.66 1.88
CA LEU A 22 0.96 -52.36 1.77
C LEU A 22 0.04 -52.26 0.54
N VAL A 23 0.46 -52.82 -0.59
CA VAL A 23 -0.37 -52.88 -1.80
C VAL A 23 -1.63 -53.71 -1.57
N GLU A 24 -1.50 -54.89 -0.94
CA GLU A 24 -2.64 -55.76 -0.62
C GLU A 24 -3.61 -55.08 0.36
N LYS A 25 -3.12 -54.52 1.46
CA LYS A 25 -3.96 -53.86 2.48
C LYS A 25 -4.63 -52.58 1.98
N SER A 26 -3.97 -51.83 1.10
CA SER A 26 -4.53 -50.58 0.55
C SER A 26 -5.56 -50.78 -0.54
N LYS A 27 -5.63 -51.99 -1.15
CA LYS A 27 -6.49 -52.30 -2.30
C LYS A 27 -6.26 -51.34 -3.50
N LYS A 28 -5.07 -50.75 -3.60
CA LYS A 28 -4.65 -49.84 -4.69
C LYS A 28 -3.66 -50.54 -5.61
N SER A 29 -3.56 -50.09 -6.87
CA SER A 29 -2.57 -50.64 -7.80
C SER A 29 -1.14 -50.33 -7.34
N ARG A 30 -0.17 -51.22 -7.66
CA ARG A 30 1.25 -51.02 -7.33
C ARG A 30 1.78 -49.65 -7.77
N VAL A 31 1.38 -49.19 -8.96
CA VAL A 31 1.76 -47.90 -9.53
C VAL A 31 1.21 -46.73 -8.70
N SER A 32 -0.07 -46.79 -8.31
CA SER A 32 -0.71 -45.78 -7.48
C SER A 32 -0.04 -45.67 -6.11
N VAL A 33 0.21 -46.80 -5.46
CA VAL A 33 0.92 -46.85 -4.16
C VAL A 33 2.32 -46.26 -4.28
N TYR A 34 3.07 -46.61 -5.34
CA TYR A 34 4.41 -46.08 -5.56
C TYR A 34 4.43 -44.55 -5.70
N HIS A 35 3.50 -43.97 -6.47
CA HIS A 35 3.37 -42.51 -6.61
C HIS A 35 3.00 -41.83 -5.28
N SER A 36 2.04 -42.38 -4.54
CA SER A 36 1.66 -41.86 -3.23
C SER A 36 2.82 -41.92 -2.24
N LEU A 37 3.58 -43.02 -2.20
CA LEU A 37 4.77 -43.15 -1.36
C LEU A 37 5.84 -42.13 -1.73
N LYS A 38 5.96 -41.73 -3.01
CA LYS A 38 6.95 -40.72 -3.43
C LYS A 38 6.66 -39.38 -2.77
N GLU A 39 5.38 -38.98 -2.72
CA GLU A 39 4.98 -37.75 -2.03
C GLU A 39 5.09 -37.86 -0.50
N LEU A 40 4.75 -39.01 0.10
CA LEU A 40 4.90 -39.19 1.55
C LEU A 40 6.37 -39.14 2.00
N GLU A 41 7.26 -39.74 1.23
CA GLU A 41 8.71 -39.67 1.43
C GLU A 41 9.25 -38.25 1.19
N ARG A 42 8.79 -37.60 0.11
CA ARG A 42 9.03 -36.17 -0.17
C ARG A 42 8.38 -35.24 0.85
N LEU A 43 7.68 -35.72 1.87
CA LEU A 43 7.17 -34.92 2.99
C LEU A 43 7.72 -35.43 4.33
N SER A 44 8.70 -36.33 4.29
CA SER A 44 9.33 -36.93 5.48
C SER A 44 8.36 -37.67 6.41
N PHE A 45 7.21 -38.15 5.91
CA PHE A 45 6.36 -39.05 6.69
C PHE A 45 6.96 -40.46 6.81
N ILE A 46 7.72 -40.86 5.78
CA ILE A 46 8.28 -42.20 5.65
C ILE A 46 9.71 -42.15 5.13
N ARG A 47 10.46 -43.23 5.34
CA ARG A 47 11.65 -43.59 4.55
C ARG A 47 11.48 -44.99 3.95
N ARG A 48 12.14 -45.24 2.82
CA ARG A 48 12.23 -46.57 2.23
C ARG A 48 13.58 -47.21 2.53
N GLU A 49 13.55 -48.46 2.99
CA GLU A 49 14.74 -49.30 3.19
C GLU A 49 14.50 -50.66 2.50
N GLY A 50 15.09 -50.85 1.32
CA GLY A 50 14.81 -52.02 0.49
C GLY A 50 13.32 -52.12 0.12
N ASN A 51 12.67 -53.23 0.49
CA ASN A 51 11.23 -53.44 0.28
C ASN A 51 10.35 -52.90 1.42
N PHE A 52 10.94 -52.37 2.50
CA PHE A 52 10.20 -51.89 3.65
C PHE A 52 9.93 -50.38 3.57
N ILE A 53 8.73 -50.01 3.98
CA ILE A 53 8.30 -48.63 4.22
C ILE A 53 8.28 -48.43 5.73
N ILE A 54 9.09 -47.50 6.22
CA ILE A 54 9.24 -47.23 7.65
C ILE A 54 8.71 -45.82 7.95
N LEU A 55 7.82 -45.72 8.94
CA LEU A 55 7.31 -44.46 9.44
C LEU A 55 8.41 -43.65 10.12
N GLN A 56 8.52 -42.37 9.79
CA GLN A 56 9.46 -41.45 10.43
C GLN A 56 8.92 -40.97 11.77
N LYS A 57 9.76 -40.99 12.81
CA LYS A 57 9.43 -40.43 14.13
C LYS A 57 9.80 -38.95 14.17
N ASN A 58 8.88 -38.09 13.71
CA ASN A 58 9.05 -36.64 13.73
C ASN A 58 7.74 -35.91 14.08
N PRO A 59 7.78 -34.62 14.45
CA PRO A 59 6.59 -33.87 14.87
C PRO A 59 5.46 -33.84 13.84
N LEU A 60 5.78 -33.73 12.54
CA LEU A 60 4.78 -33.71 11.47
C LEU A 60 4.01 -35.04 11.42
N THR A 61 4.71 -36.15 11.54
CA THR A 61 4.13 -37.49 11.52
C THR A 61 3.29 -37.75 12.78
N ALA A 62 3.75 -37.26 13.94
CA ALA A 62 2.97 -37.29 15.18
C ALA A 62 1.67 -36.48 15.06
N ALA A 63 1.74 -35.26 14.51
CA ALA A 63 0.56 -34.42 14.28
C ALA A 63 -0.44 -35.07 13.30
N ALA A 64 0.04 -35.72 12.24
CA ALA A 64 -0.80 -36.49 11.34
C ALA A 64 -1.46 -37.69 12.04
N ALA A 65 -0.73 -38.39 12.91
CA ALA A 65 -1.27 -39.50 13.70
C ALA A 65 -2.37 -39.03 14.66
N ILE A 66 -2.20 -37.87 15.32
CA ILE A 66 -3.23 -37.28 16.19
C ILE A 66 -4.53 -37.03 15.41
N LEU A 67 -4.45 -36.44 14.22
CA LEU A 67 -5.64 -36.22 13.38
C LEU A 67 -6.35 -37.54 13.03
N ILE A 68 -5.60 -38.62 12.81
CA ILE A 68 -6.16 -39.94 12.53
C ILE A 68 -6.82 -40.54 13.78
N ILE A 69 -6.18 -40.47 14.94
CA ILE A 69 -6.66 -41.01 16.21
C ILE A 69 -7.95 -40.31 16.66
N GLU A 70 -8.04 -39.01 16.46
CA GLU A 70 -9.23 -38.20 16.79
C GLU A 70 -10.37 -38.36 15.76
N ASN A 71 -10.23 -39.26 14.78
CA ASN A 71 -11.19 -39.44 13.69
C ASN A 71 -11.50 -38.13 12.95
N PHE A 72 -10.50 -37.29 12.72
CA PHE A 72 -10.67 -36.07 11.94
C PHE A 72 -11.16 -36.42 10.52
N PRO A 73 -12.13 -35.68 9.95
CA PRO A 73 -12.63 -35.90 8.59
C PRO A 73 -11.57 -35.53 7.53
N LEU A 74 -10.71 -36.48 7.19
CA LEU A 74 -9.57 -36.30 6.27
C LEU A 74 -10.00 -36.03 4.81
N GLU A 75 -11.28 -36.20 4.45
CA GLU A 75 -11.80 -35.79 3.15
C GLU A 75 -11.59 -34.30 2.86
N TYR A 76 -11.57 -33.44 3.89
CA TYR A 76 -11.27 -32.02 3.75
C TYR A 76 -9.79 -31.75 3.45
N LEU A 77 -8.89 -32.71 3.70
CA LEU A 77 -7.45 -32.60 3.45
C LEU A 77 -7.02 -33.24 2.13
N LYS A 78 -7.99 -33.45 1.21
CA LYS A 78 -7.70 -33.81 -0.18
C LYS A 78 -7.05 -32.64 -0.91
N SER A 79 -6.37 -32.95 -2.02
CA SER A 79 -5.41 -32.07 -2.71
C SER A 79 -5.67 -30.56 -2.68
N ARG A 80 -6.84 -30.08 -3.08
CA ARG A 80 -7.13 -28.63 -3.08
C ARG A 80 -7.48 -28.09 -1.71
N GLY A 81 -8.15 -28.88 -0.88
CA GLY A 81 -8.51 -28.51 0.48
C GLY A 81 -7.28 -28.25 1.34
N ILE A 82 -6.25 -29.11 1.24
CA ILE A 82 -5.00 -28.89 1.99
C ILE A 82 -4.25 -27.64 1.52
N ASP A 83 -4.19 -27.39 0.21
CA ASP A 83 -3.54 -26.18 -0.33
C ASP A 83 -4.28 -24.92 0.13
N MET A 84 -5.62 -24.94 0.14
CA MET A 84 -6.44 -23.83 0.63
C MET A 84 -6.28 -23.62 2.14
N LEU A 85 -6.28 -24.68 2.94
CA LEU A 85 -6.11 -24.57 4.38
C LEU A 85 -4.70 -24.07 4.76
N VAL A 86 -3.64 -24.54 4.09
CA VAL A 86 -2.28 -24.00 4.27
C VAL A 86 -2.25 -22.50 3.94
N TYR A 87 -2.92 -22.07 2.86
CA TYR A 87 -3.02 -20.65 2.50
C TYR A 87 -3.81 -19.82 3.51
N LEU A 88 -4.78 -20.44 4.19
CA LEU A 88 -5.62 -19.84 5.25
C LEU A 88 -5.02 -19.93 6.67
N LEU A 89 -3.76 -20.35 6.82
CA LEU A 89 -2.99 -20.14 8.05
C LEU A 89 -2.86 -18.65 8.40
N LYS A 90 -3.01 -17.77 7.41
CA LYS A 90 -3.19 -16.31 7.58
C LYS A 90 -4.59 -15.92 7.12
N GLU A 91 -5.15 -14.85 7.67
CA GLU A 91 -6.45 -14.33 7.23
C GLU A 91 -6.39 -13.76 5.79
N ARG A 92 -7.39 -14.09 4.97
CA ARG A 92 -7.44 -13.74 3.55
C ARG A 92 -8.86 -13.47 3.06
N THR A 93 -9.05 -12.50 2.19
CA THR A 93 -10.27 -12.26 1.42
C THR A 93 -10.42 -13.27 0.28
N VAL A 94 -11.63 -13.36 -0.28
CA VAL A 94 -11.88 -14.22 -1.46
C VAL A 94 -10.99 -13.83 -2.65
N ASN A 95 -10.74 -12.53 -2.85
CA ASN A 95 -9.85 -12.05 -3.91
C ASN A 95 -8.42 -12.57 -3.70
N GLU A 96 -7.89 -12.44 -2.48
CA GLU A 96 -6.53 -12.92 -2.16
C GLU A 96 -6.40 -14.45 -2.28
N ILE A 97 -7.45 -15.21 -1.96
CA ILE A 97 -7.46 -16.68 -2.09
C ILE A 97 -7.52 -17.09 -3.57
N SER A 98 -8.44 -16.50 -4.33
CA SER A 98 -8.63 -16.79 -5.75
C SER A 98 -7.36 -16.55 -6.54
N ARG A 99 -6.71 -15.39 -6.32
CA ARG A 99 -5.48 -15.06 -7.02
C ARG A 99 -4.27 -15.84 -6.49
N GLY A 100 -4.15 -16.00 -5.17
CA GLY A 100 -3.02 -16.71 -4.57
C GLY A 100 -2.95 -18.20 -4.91
N LEU A 101 -4.10 -18.87 -5.04
CA LEU A 101 -4.19 -20.28 -5.43
C LEU A 101 -4.39 -20.47 -6.94
N ASN A 102 -4.44 -19.39 -7.72
CA ASN A 102 -4.70 -19.39 -9.16
C ASN A 102 -5.98 -20.19 -9.53
N ILE A 103 -7.08 -19.91 -8.86
CA ILE A 103 -8.38 -20.53 -9.11
C ILE A 103 -9.45 -19.47 -9.30
N SER A 104 -10.50 -19.78 -10.06
CA SER A 104 -11.60 -18.83 -10.31
C SER A 104 -12.33 -18.46 -9.01
N PHE A 105 -12.98 -17.29 -9.00
CA PHE A 105 -13.86 -16.87 -7.92
C PHE A 105 -14.92 -17.94 -7.57
N SER A 106 -15.57 -18.50 -8.59
CA SER A 106 -16.55 -19.57 -8.41
C SER A 106 -15.94 -20.80 -7.74
N SER A 107 -14.74 -21.21 -8.16
CA SER A 107 -14.03 -22.32 -7.52
C SER A 107 -13.61 -21.99 -6.09
N THR A 108 -13.21 -20.75 -5.82
CA THR A 108 -12.86 -20.27 -4.48
C THR A 108 -14.06 -20.36 -3.53
N TYR A 109 -15.22 -19.82 -3.95
CA TYR A 109 -16.45 -19.93 -3.16
C TYR A 109 -16.89 -21.37 -2.96
N HIS A 110 -16.76 -22.21 -3.97
CA HIS A 110 -17.07 -23.63 -3.88
C HIS A 110 -16.19 -24.34 -2.84
N ASN A 111 -14.86 -24.20 -2.92
CA ASN A 111 -13.93 -24.82 -1.96
C ASN A 111 -14.12 -24.25 -0.54
N LEU A 112 -14.33 -22.94 -0.38
CA LEU A 112 -14.62 -22.34 0.94
C LEU A 112 -15.94 -22.84 1.53
N ARG A 113 -16.92 -23.16 0.69
CA ARG A 113 -18.19 -23.76 1.11
C ARG A 113 -18.00 -25.20 1.55
N GLU A 114 -17.20 -26.00 0.84
CA GLU A 114 -16.87 -27.37 1.27
C GLU A 114 -16.10 -27.36 2.60
N LEU A 115 -15.16 -26.42 2.77
CA LEU A 115 -14.35 -26.29 3.98
C LEU A 115 -15.04 -25.54 5.11
N SER A 116 -16.31 -25.14 4.98
CA SER A 116 -17.00 -24.29 5.97
C SER A 116 -16.96 -24.79 7.43
N PRO A 117 -16.92 -26.12 7.73
CA PRO A 117 -16.74 -26.59 9.10
C PRO A 117 -15.38 -26.21 9.72
N LEU A 118 -14.36 -26.03 8.88
CA LEU A 118 -12.98 -25.79 9.28
C LEU A 118 -12.56 -24.33 9.21
N VAL A 119 -13.28 -23.49 8.45
CA VAL A 119 -12.93 -22.08 8.23
C VAL A 119 -13.96 -21.12 8.83
N ALA A 120 -13.46 -20.05 9.43
CA ALA A 120 -14.27 -18.96 9.98
C ALA A 120 -14.19 -17.72 9.07
N LYS A 121 -15.30 -16.98 8.98
CA LYS A 121 -15.37 -15.72 8.23
C LYS A 121 -15.59 -14.55 9.19
N LYS A 122 -14.73 -13.54 9.12
CA LYS A 122 -14.86 -12.26 9.85
C LYS A 122 -14.46 -11.11 8.93
N ASN A 123 -15.25 -10.04 8.86
CA ASN A 123 -14.96 -8.85 8.06
C ASN A 123 -14.57 -9.14 6.59
N LYS A 124 -15.31 -10.04 5.92
CA LYS A 124 -15.04 -10.53 4.55
C LYS A 124 -13.71 -11.28 4.35
N LYS A 125 -12.94 -11.51 5.42
CA LYS A 125 -11.76 -12.38 5.44
C LYS A 125 -12.13 -13.76 5.99
N TYR A 126 -11.41 -14.77 5.53
CA TYR A 126 -11.49 -16.16 5.93
C TYR A 126 -10.18 -16.56 6.60
N ARG A 127 -10.26 -17.42 7.60
CA ARG A 127 -9.12 -18.06 8.27
C ARG A 127 -9.53 -19.44 8.78
N ILE A 128 -8.57 -20.29 9.15
CA ILE A 128 -8.89 -21.53 9.86
C ILE A 128 -9.54 -21.19 11.22
N ASN A 129 -10.58 -21.94 11.57
CA ASN A 129 -11.26 -21.82 12.86
C ASN A 129 -10.33 -22.32 13.98
N GLU A 130 -10.03 -21.45 14.96
CA GLU A 130 -9.12 -21.71 16.09
C GLU A 130 -9.52 -22.90 16.96
N LYS A 131 -10.78 -23.36 16.89
CA LYS A 131 -11.22 -24.60 17.55
C LYS A 131 -10.49 -25.85 17.03
N ASN A 132 -9.99 -25.83 15.79
CA ASN A 132 -9.27 -26.95 15.18
C ASN A 132 -7.76 -26.89 15.48
N LYS A 133 -7.36 -26.94 16.76
CA LYS A 133 -5.96 -26.75 17.20
C LYS A 133 -4.99 -27.76 16.55
N ASN A 134 -5.34 -29.04 16.55
CA ASN A 134 -4.49 -30.10 15.99
C ASN A 134 -4.34 -29.99 14.46
N LEU A 135 -5.39 -29.52 13.77
CA LEU A 135 -5.30 -29.21 12.34
C LEU A 135 -4.35 -28.03 12.10
N LEU A 136 -4.44 -26.98 12.92
CA LEU A 136 -3.57 -25.81 12.81
C LEU A 136 -2.09 -26.20 13.01
N GLU A 137 -1.82 -27.02 14.02
CA GLU A 137 -0.48 -27.56 14.30
C GLU A 137 0.03 -28.40 13.12
N PHE A 138 -0.76 -29.37 12.65
CA PHE A 138 -0.41 -30.20 11.49
C PHE A 138 -0.09 -29.36 10.25
N LEU A 139 -0.95 -28.41 9.88
CA LEU A 139 -0.75 -27.57 8.70
C LEU A 139 0.47 -26.65 8.84
N THR A 140 0.76 -26.17 10.05
CA THR A 140 1.95 -25.35 10.34
C THR A 140 3.23 -26.17 10.18
N LEU A 141 3.27 -27.38 10.75
CA LEU A 141 4.39 -28.30 10.61
C LEU A 141 4.57 -28.75 9.16
N LEU A 142 3.47 -29.00 8.44
CA LEU A 142 3.49 -29.40 7.04
C LEU A 142 4.06 -28.29 6.17
N LYS A 143 3.62 -27.05 6.38
CA LYS A 143 4.18 -25.87 5.70
C LYS A 143 5.68 -25.77 5.93
N LYS A 144 6.13 -25.87 7.18
CA LYS A 144 7.55 -25.84 7.55
C LYS A 144 8.35 -26.96 6.87
N GLN A 145 7.79 -28.17 6.82
CA GLN A 145 8.45 -29.32 6.18
C GLN A 145 8.60 -29.13 4.66
N ILE A 146 7.57 -28.58 4.01
CA ILE A 146 7.64 -28.22 2.59
C ILE A 146 8.76 -27.20 2.36
N GLU A 147 8.82 -26.15 3.17
CA GLU A 147 9.86 -25.11 3.11
C GLU A 147 11.28 -25.69 3.27
N ILE A 148 11.46 -26.64 4.20
CA ILE A 148 12.74 -27.33 4.40
C ILE A 148 13.13 -28.14 3.15
N GLN A 149 12.20 -28.86 2.54
CA GLN A 149 12.47 -29.75 1.41
C GLN A 149 12.62 -29.04 0.08
N THR A 150 11.94 -27.92 -0.13
CA THR A 150 12.16 -27.09 -1.31
C THR A 150 13.48 -26.36 -1.25
N LYS A 151 14.18 -26.36 -0.10
CA LYS A 151 15.33 -25.50 0.22
C LYS A 151 15.04 -24.00 0.11
N TYR A 152 13.84 -23.59 -0.29
CA TYR A 152 13.46 -22.19 -0.44
C TYR A 152 12.04 -21.97 0.11
N VAL A 153 11.77 -20.74 0.55
CA VAL A 153 10.50 -20.28 1.10
C VAL A 153 9.81 -19.38 0.09
N ILE A 154 8.58 -19.70 -0.28
CA ILE A 154 7.74 -18.78 -1.07
C ILE A 154 7.16 -17.75 -0.09
N VAL A 155 7.67 -16.51 -0.14
CA VAL A 155 7.20 -15.44 0.76
C VAL A 155 5.93 -14.78 0.25
N TRP A 156 5.71 -14.79 -1.08
CA TRP A 156 4.50 -14.29 -1.72
C TRP A 156 4.26 -14.99 -3.06
N SER A 157 2.99 -15.11 -3.44
CA SER A 157 2.60 -15.65 -4.76
C SER A 157 1.24 -15.12 -5.19
N GLU A 158 1.11 -14.74 -6.46
CA GLU A 158 -0.15 -14.36 -7.10
C GLU A 158 -0.16 -14.87 -8.55
N GLY A 159 -1.10 -15.76 -8.89
CA GLY A 159 -1.12 -16.41 -10.20
C GLY A 159 0.17 -17.17 -10.50
N SER A 160 0.88 -16.78 -11.57
CA SER A 160 2.18 -17.32 -11.95
C SER A 160 3.36 -16.64 -11.24
N GLU A 161 3.13 -15.50 -10.60
CA GLU A 161 4.18 -14.70 -9.98
C GLU A 161 4.50 -15.23 -8.59
N LYS A 162 5.79 -15.21 -8.22
CA LYS A 162 6.26 -15.65 -6.89
C LYS A 162 7.45 -14.83 -6.43
N LEU A 163 7.48 -14.50 -5.15
CA LEU A 163 8.68 -14.03 -4.46
C LEU A 163 9.20 -15.18 -3.59
N ILE A 164 10.45 -15.54 -3.78
CA ILE A 164 11.10 -16.69 -3.17
C ILE A 164 12.33 -16.23 -2.39
N LYS A 165 12.46 -16.70 -1.14
CA LYS A 165 13.66 -16.60 -0.30
C LYS A 165 14.40 -17.95 -0.34
N ALA A 166 15.67 -17.98 -0.72
CA ALA A 166 16.47 -19.19 -0.85
C ALA A 166 17.85 -19.02 -0.18
N PRO A 167 18.51 -20.08 0.29
CA PRO A 167 19.91 -20.09 0.70
C PRO A 167 20.86 -19.50 -0.34
N MET A 168 22.00 -19.01 0.11
CA MET A 168 22.97 -18.30 -0.75
C MET A 168 23.59 -19.18 -1.85
N ASP A 169 23.66 -20.49 -1.61
CA ASP A 169 24.18 -21.50 -2.53
C ASP A 169 23.15 -21.95 -3.59
N GLU A 170 21.87 -21.65 -3.39
CA GLU A 170 20.79 -22.01 -4.32
C GLU A 170 20.53 -20.89 -5.34
N LYS A 171 20.69 -21.22 -6.63
CA LYS A 171 20.37 -20.33 -7.76
C LYS A 171 19.06 -20.74 -8.41
N LEU A 172 18.08 -19.84 -8.38
CA LEU A 172 16.77 -20.04 -9.00
C LEU A 172 16.65 -19.24 -10.31
N PRO A 173 15.81 -19.69 -11.27
CA PRO A 173 15.69 -19.05 -12.60
C PRO A 173 14.97 -17.68 -12.60
N GLY A 174 14.74 -17.07 -11.44
CA GLY A 174 14.05 -15.78 -11.30
C GLY A 174 14.98 -14.56 -11.36
N ALA A 175 14.40 -13.37 -11.38
CA ALA A 175 15.14 -12.12 -11.23
C ALA A 175 15.52 -11.90 -9.76
N SER A 176 16.75 -11.51 -9.46
CA SER A 176 17.13 -11.12 -8.10
C SER A 176 16.32 -9.90 -7.65
N THR A 177 15.93 -9.86 -6.38
CA THR A 177 15.09 -8.79 -5.82
C THR A 177 15.41 -8.51 -4.35
N ALA A 178 14.70 -7.57 -3.73
CA ALA A 178 14.82 -7.20 -2.33
C ALA A 178 16.29 -7.00 -1.93
N PHE A 179 16.69 -7.56 -0.79
CA PHE A 179 18.03 -7.42 -0.24
C PHE A 179 19.16 -7.94 -1.15
N SER A 180 18.88 -8.87 -2.06
CA SER A 180 19.88 -9.40 -3.01
C SER A 180 20.33 -8.38 -4.04
N CYS A 181 19.55 -7.33 -4.28
CA CYS A 181 19.88 -6.28 -5.24
C CYS A 181 20.48 -5.02 -4.62
N PHE A 182 20.47 -4.89 -3.29
CA PHE A 182 20.80 -3.62 -2.62
C PHE A 182 22.20 -3.10 -2.95
N SER A 183 23.18 -4.01 -3.02
CA SER A 183 24.56 -3.65 -3.34
C SER A 183 24.72 -3.07 -4.75
N GLN A 184 23.85 -3.43 -5.70
CA GLN A 184 23.84 -2.89 -7.07
C GLN A 184 23.35 -1.43 -7.11
N PHE A 185 22.59 -1.00 -6.10
CA PHE A 185 22.01 0.33 -5.99
C PHE A 185 22.57 1.10 -4.79
N GLY A 186 23.87 0.89 -4.52
CA GLY A 186 24.64 1.70 -3.58
C GLY A 186 24.48 1.36 -2.10
N VAL A 187 23.70 0.35 -1.72
CA VAL A 187 23.58 -0.11 -0.32
C VAL A 187 24.35 -1.41 -0.13
N LYS A 188 25.60 -1.32 0.34
CA LYS A 188 26.49 -2.47 0.58
C LYS A 188 25.96 -3.36 1.71
N TYR A 189 25.05 -4.27 1.38
CA TYR A 189 24.43 -5.20 2.30
C TYR A 189 24.60 -6.62 1.76
N ILE A 190 25.06 -7.52 2.63
CA ILE A 190 25.21 -8.95 2.33
C ILE A 190 24.06 -9.68 3.05
N PRO A 191 23.01 -10.10 2.34
CA PRO A 191 21.92 -10.82 2.96
C PRO A 191 22.33 -12.25 3.32
N LEU A 192 21.67 -12.84 4.33
CA LEU A 192 21.83 -14.26 4.67
C LEU A 192 21.18 -15.21 3.66
N TYR A 193 20.28 -14.67 2.83
CA TYR A 193 19.48 -15.41 1.85
C TYR A 193 19.43 -14.64 0.53
N ASN A 194 19.30 -15.37 -0.57
CA ASN A 194 18.94 -14.82 -1.86
C ASN A 194 17.42 -14.66 -1.99
N TYR A 195 16.99 -13.58 -2.64
CA TYR A 195 15.60 -13.31 -2.92
C TYR A 195 15.40 -13.22 -4.42
N TYR A 196 14.42 -13.97 -4.93
CA TYR A 196 14.11 -14.08 -6.35
C TYR A 196 12.64 -13.79 -6.62
N TYR A 197 12.36 -13.13 -7.73
CA TYR A 197 11.02 -12.94 -8.28
C TYR A 197 10.86 -13.78 -9.55
N LEU A 198 9.76 -14.51 -9.64
CA LEU A 198 9.36 -15.30 -10.80
C LEU A 198 8.03 -14.78 -11.36
N PRO A 199 7.79 -14.88 -12.68
CA PRO A 199 8.75 -15.25 -13.71
C PRO A 199 9.88 -14.22 -13.81
N LYS A 200 11.00 -14.58 -14.43
CA LYS A 200 12.12 -13.66 -14.59
C LYS A 200 11.66 -12.44 -15.38
N SER A 201 11.80 -11.26 -14.79
CA SER A 201 11.40 -9.97 -15.34
C SER A 201 12.42 -8.89 -14.96
N ASP A 202 12.38 -7.75 -15.66
CA ASP A 202 13.15 -6.58 -15.28
C ASP A 202 12.41 -5.82 -14.19
N LEU A 203 12.94 -5.91 -12.96
CA LEU A 203 12.36 -5.25 -11.80
C LEU A 203 12.86 -3.83 -11.68
N THR A 204 11.95 -2.93 -11.35
CA THR A 204 12.25 -1.55 -11.02
C THR A 204 12.72 -1.37 -9.58
N LEU A 205 13.29 -0.21 -9.28
CA LEU A 205 13.75 0.16 -7.94
C LEU A 205 12.62 0.11 -6.90
N GLU A 206 11.43 0.55 -7.29
CA GLU A 206 10.23 0.55 -6.45
C GLU A 206 9.79 -0.87 -6.12
N GLU A 207 9.78 -1.76 -7.11
CA GLU A 207 9.46 -3.18 -6.88
C GLU A 207 10.50 -3.81 -5.95
N ILE A 208 11.80 -3.59 -6.18
CA ILE A 208 12.87 -4.10 -5.31
C ILE A 208 12.71 -3.57 -3.87
N PHE A 209 12.40 -2.29 -3.71
CA PHE A 209 12.14 -1.69 -2.40
C PHE A 209 10.92 -2.32 -1.72
N VAL A 210 9.78 -2.41 -2.39
CA VAL A 210 8.55 -2.97 -1.79
C VAL A 210 8.71 -4.47 -1.51
N HIS A 211 9.40 -5.21 -2.37
CA HIS A 211 9.82 -6.59 -2.11
C HIS A 211 10.65 -6.71 -0.82
N SER A 212 11.54 -5.76 -0.55
CA SER A 212 12.31 -5.72 0.70
C SER A 212 11.46 -5.43 1.94
N LEU A 213 10.42 -4.61 1.83
CA LEU A 213 9.49 -4.35 2.94
C LEU A 213 8.71 -5.62 3.30
N LEU A 214 8.28 -6.39 2.30
CA LEU A 214 7.61 -7.68 2.47
C LEU A 214 8.52 -8.74 3.10
N CYS A 215 9.81 -8.73 2.75
CA CYS A 215 10.79 -9.73 3.17
C CYS A 215 11.50 -9.40 4.49
N ALA A 216 11.30 -8.22 5.07
CA ALA A 216 11.94 -7.83 6.32
C ALA A 216 11.38 -8.63 7.48
N GLU A 217 12.24 -9.40 8.16
CA GLU A 217 11.87 -10.27 9.28
C GLU A 217 12.15 -9.64 10.65
N ASP A 218 13.03 -8.62 10.68
CA ASP A 218 13.40 -7.89 11.88
C ASP A 218 13.61 -6.39 11.60
N LYS A 219 13.74 -5.62 12.69
CA LYS A 219 13.93 -4.16 12.65
C LYS A 219 15.22 -3.71 11.96
N HIS A 220 16.27 -4.53 11.95
CA HIS A 220 17.52 -4.20 11.26
C HIS A 220 17.41 -4.38 9.76
N MET A 221 16.69 -5.41 9.30
CA MET A 221 16.34 -5.60 7.89
C MET A 221 15.44 -4.46 7.41
N LEU A 222 14.40 -4.10 8.17
CA LEU A 222 13.54 -2.97 7.81
C LEU A 222 14.35 -1.66 7.75
N ALA A 223 15.25 -1.41 8.70
CA ALA A 223 16.13 -0.25 8.65
C ALA A 223 17.00 -0.21 7.39
N ILE A 224 17.51 -1.35 6.93
CA ILE A 224 18.26 -1.44 5.67
C ILE A 224 17.36 -1.16 4.46
N SER A 225 16.10 -1.60 4.46
CA SER A 225 15.11 -1.22 3.44
C SER A 225 14.84 0.29 3.43
N VAL A 226 14.71 0.93 4.59
CA VAL A 226 14.54 2.40 4.68
C VAL A 226 15.79 3.13 4.19
N ILE A 227 16.98 2.63 4.49
CA ILE A 227 18.24 3.19 3.96
C ILE A 227 18.30 3.06 2.42
N PHE A 228 17.89 1.92 1.87
CA PHE A 228 17.78 1.73 0.42
C PHE A 228 16.83 2.74 -0.22
N TYR A 229 15.68 2.98 0.42
CA TYR A 229 14.75 4.01 0.00
C TYR A 229 15.39 5.40 0.03
N LEU A 230 15.95 5.82 1.17
CA LEU A 230 16.57 7.15 1.30
C LEU A 230 17.66 7.42 0.26
N LYS A 231 18.44 6.39 -0.09
CA LYS A 231 19.53 6.51 -1.07
C LYS A 231 19.07 6.65 -2.51
N ASN A 232 17.87 6.16 -2.82
CA ASN A 232 17.35 6.07 -4.19
C ASN A 232 16.04 6.85 -4.39
N ARG A 233 15.50 7.51 -3.36
CA ARG A 233 14.17 8.13 -3.39
C ARG A 233 14.01 9.18 -4.50
N ASP A 234 15.08 9.88 -4.87
CA ASP A 234 15.03 11.00 -5.80
C ASP A 234 14.75 10.53 -7.25
N VAL A 235 14.97 9.23 -7.54
CA VAL A 235 14.67 8.61 -8.83
C VAL A 235 13.48 7.63 -8.78
N MET A 236 12.88 7.43 -7.60
CA MET A 236 11.76 6.50 -7.42
C MET A 236 10.41 7.19 -7.61
N ASP A 237 9.46 6.49 -8.22
CA ASP A 237 8.05 6.90 -8.32
C ASP A 237 7.24 6.43 -7.11
N ILE A 238 6.82 7.39 -6.28
CA ILE A 238 5.99 7.16 -5.09
C ILE A 238 4.65 6.48 -5.45
N ASN A 239 4.06 6.77 -6.62
CA ASN A 239 2.81 6.13 -7.03
C ASN A 239 3.01 4.65 -7.31
N LYS A 240 4.15 4.28 -7.90
CA LYS A 240 4.52 2.88 -8.12
C LYS A 240 4.81 2.16 -6.81
N ILE A 241 5.49 2.80 -5.86
CA ILE A 241 5.65 2.26 -4.50
C ILE A 241 4.28 2.00 -3.86
N ARG A 242 3.34 2.94 -3.99
CA ARG A 242 1.97 2.81 -3.44
C ARG A 242 1.20 1.66 -4.10
N SER A 243 1.25 1.52 -5.43
CA SER A 243 0.56 0.43 -6.14
C SER A 243 1.13 -0.93 -5.77
N GLU A 244 2.46 -1.06 -5.75
CA GLU A 244 3.13 -2.31 -5.39
C GLU A 244 2.90 -2.66 -3.92
N SER A 245 2.94 -1.67 -3.01
CA SER A 245 2.68 -1.91 -1.59
C SER A 245 1.24 -2.36 -1.33
N ARG A 246 0.27 -1.84 -2.10
CA ARG A 246 -1.12 -2.35 -2.07
C ARG A 246 -1.19 -3.79 -2.57
N ARG A 247 -0.54 -4.08 -3.71
CA ARG A 247 -0.52 -5.42 -4.34
C ARG A 247 0.05 -6.50 -3.41
N LEU A 248 1.17 -6.19 -2.75
CA LEU A 248 1.83 -7.12 -1.81
C LEU A 248 1.29 -7.06 -0.38
N ASN A 249 0.26 -6.24 -0.13
CA ASN A 249 -0.35 -6.04 1.18
C ASN A 249 0.66 -5.58 2.27
N VAL A 250 1.55 -4.66 1.90
CA VAL A 250 2.53 -4.00 2.78
C VAL A 250 2.34 -2.47 2.83
N GLN A 251 1.19 -1.98 2.36
CA GLN A 251 0.86 -0.55 2.34
C GLN A 251 0.99 0.12 3.72
N ASP A 252 0.54 -0.55 4.78
CA ASP A 252 0.65 0.05 6.10
C ASP A 252 2.10 0.15 6.60
N ILE A 253 2.97 -0.80 6.20
CA ILE A 253 4.40 -0.76 6.53
C ILE A 253 5.03 0.43 5.79
N TRP A 254 4.69 0.62 4.51
CA TRP A 254 5.13 1.79 3.75
C TRP A 254 4.70 3.11 4.39
N LEU A 255 3.45 3.22 4.83
CA LEU A 255 2.96 4.43 5.53
C LEU A 255 3.66 4.62 6.89
N ASP A 256 3.95 3.53 7.60
CA ASP A 256 4.73 3.57 8.84
C ASP A 256 6.20 3.99 8.59
N VAL A 257 6.80 3.61 7.45
CA VAL A 257 8.11 4.11 7.01
C VAL A 257 8.06 5.62 6.77
N GLN A 258 7.03 6.13 6.10
CA GLN A 258 6.85 7.58 5.92
C GLN A 258 6.67 8.29 7.27
N ASN A 259 5.84 7.75 8.16
CA ASN A 259 5.67 8.26 9.52
C ASN A 259 7.01 8.31 10.27
N TYR A 260 7.79 7.23 10.19
CA TYR A 260 9.11 7.12 10.82
C TYR A 260 10.08 8.20 10.30
N LEU A 261 10.19 8.35 8.98
CA LEU A 261 11.03 9.37 8.36
C LEU A 261 10.56 10.80 8.64
N GLU A 262 9.26 11.01 8.83
CA GLU A 262 8.67 12.30 9.16
C GLU A 262 8.68 12.62 10.67
N GLY A 263 9.12 11.70 11.53
CA GLY A 263 9.05 11.84 13.00
C GLY A 263 7.61 11.88 13.50
N ALA A 264 6.72 11.12 12.86
CA ALA A 264 5.32 10.96 13.22
C ALA A 264 5.13 9.76 14.15
N GLU A 265 3.91 9.61 14.64
CA GLU A 265 3.50 8.39 15.33
C GLU A 265 3.55 7.19 14.37
N VAL A 266 4.26 6.14 14.76
CA VAL A 266 4.40 4.90 14.00
C VAL A 266 3.56 3.83 14.67
N LYS A 267 2.60 3.25 13.94
CA LYS A 267 1.66 2.26 14.52
C LYS A 267 2.33 0.94 14.90
N ARG A 268 3.31 0.50 14.10
CA ARG A 268 4.11 -0.71 14.35
C ARG A 268 5.52 -0.34 14.80
N SER A 269 5.62 0.44 15.87
CA SER A 269 6.89 1.00 16.36
C SER A 269 7.93 -0.08 16.71
N ASP A 270 7.49 -1.29 17.04
CA ASP A 270 8.31 -2.49 17.30
C ASP A 270 9.13 -2.95 16.08
N LEU A 271 8.68 -2.61 14.86
CA LEU A 271 9.39 -2.94 13.63
C LEU A 271 10.53 -1.96 13.31
N PHE A 272 10.62 -0.82 13.99
CA PHE A 272 11.57 0.24 13.67
C PHE A 272 12.67 0.36 14.72
N LEU A 273 13.85 0.76 14.27
CA LEU A 273 14.93 1.14 15.20
C LEU A 273 14.60 2.48 15.87
N PRO A 274 15.08 2.71 17.10
CA PRO A 274 15.13 4.05 17.67
C PRO A 274 15.81 5.05 16.72
N GLU A 275 15.37 6.31 16.72
CA GLU A 275 15.82 7.34 15.75
C GLU A 275 17.34 7.57 15.79
N ASN A 276 17.94 7.56 16.99
CA ASN A 276 19.39 7.69 17.16
C ASN A 276 20.16 6.53 16.53
N GLU A 277 19.77 5.28 16.82
CA GLU A 277 20.39 4.07 16.27
C GLU A 277 20.26 4.03 14.75
N PHE A 278 19.08 4.37 14.22
CA PHE A 278 18.88 4.45 12.79
C PHE A 278 19.70 5.55 12.14
N THR A 279 19.80 6.72 12.75
CA THR A 279 20.58 7.85 12.22
C THR A 279 22.06 7.47 12.12
N GLU A 280 22.62 6.85 13.15
CA GLU A 280 24.00 6.33 13.12
C GLU A 280 24.18 5.31 12.01
N LYS A 281 23.26 4.32 11.92
CA LYS A 281 23.30 3.31 10.86
C LYS A 281 23.20 3.94 9.47
N SER A 282 22.26 4.85 9.24
CA SER A 282 22.02 5.51 7.95
C SER A 282 23.24 6.31 7.49
N ARG A 283 23.93 7.00 8.41
CA ARG A 283 25.19 7.70 8.14
C ARG A 283 26.28 6.77 7.60
N MET A 284 26.39 5.54 8.12
CA MET A 284 27.36 4.56 7.63
C MET A 284 27.15 4.20 6.15
N TYR A 285 25.92 4.35 5.63
CA TYR A 285 25.59 4.09 4.23
C TYR A 285 25.56 5.34 3.35
N GLY A 286 25.87 6.51 3.93
CA GLY A 286 25.76 7.81 3.26
C GLY A 286 24.31 8.16 2.88
N ALA A 287 23.33 7.63 3.60
CA ALA A 287 21.92 7.96 3.43
C ALA A 287 21.52 8.98 4.51
N TYR A 288 20.98 10.13 4.09
CA TYR A 288 20.66 11.23 4.99
C TYR A 288 19.19 11.64 4.88
N CYS A 289 18.56 11.87 6.02
CA CYS A 289 17.29 12.57 6.06
C CYS A 289 17.50 14.04 5.67
N LEU A 290 16.51 14.64 5.01
CA LEU A 290 16.54 16.08 4.76
C LEU A 290 16.51 16.85 6.09
N PRO A 291 17.21 17.99 6.18
CA PRO A 291 17.14 18.84 7.36
C PRO A 291 15.69 19.27 7.58
N LYS A 292 15.27 19.29 8.85
CA LYS A 292 13.96 19.76 9.27
C LYS A 292 14.16 20.91 10.24
N TYR A 293 13.37 21.95 10.08
CA TYR A 293 13.51 23.20 10.81
C TYR A 293 12.33 23.39 11.78
N PRO A 294 12.60 23.81 13.03
CA PRO A 294 11.58 24.05 14.05
C PRO A 294 10.89 25.41 13.88
N LYS A 295 9.96 25.72 14.80
CA LYS A 295 9.15 26.94 14.83
C LYS A 295 9.97 28.22 14.61
N GLU A 296 11.04 28.31 15.37
CA GLU A 296 11.82 29.52 15.58
C GLU A 296 12.52 29.92 14.28
N THR A 297 13.10 28.95 13.56
CA THR A 297 13.85 29.21 12.33
C THR A 297 13.00 29.76 11.20
N TRP A 298 11.73 29.33 11.05
CA TRP A 298 10.88 29.91 10.00
C TRP A 298 10.30 31.27 10.41
N LEU A 299 10.07 31.52 11.70
CA LEU A 299 9.66 32.84 12.16
C LEU A 299 10.73 33.90 11.86
N GLU A 300 12.00 33.56 12.05
CA GLU A 300 13.12 34.44 11.69
C GLU A 300 13.09 34.82 10.20
N VAL A 301 12.85 33.86 9.31
CA VAL A 301 12.72 34.12 7.87
C VAL A 301 11.54 35.05 7.57
N LEU A 302 10.39 34.85 8.21
CA LEU A 302 9.22 35.72 8.02
C LEU A 302 9.46 37.13 8.58
N ASP A 303 10.17 37.25 9.70
CA ASP A 303 10.56 38.53 10.28
C ASP A 303 11.55 39.28 9.36
N GLU A 304 12.51 38.58 8.73
CA GLU A 304 13.42 39.15 7.72
C GLU A 304 12.70 39.68 6.47
N ILE A 305 11.63 39.00 6.02
CA ILE A 305 10.77 39.46 4.93
C ILE A 305 10.03 40.73 5.37
N ALA A 306 9.42 40.71 6.55
CA ALA A 306 8.64 41.83 7.08
C ALA A 306 9.46 43.11 7.22
N GLN A 307 10.74 43.00 7.62
CA GLN A 307 11.64 44.16 7.76
C GLN A 307 11.97 44.85 6.44
N ARG A 308 11.84 44.17 5.31
CA ARG A 308 12.25 44.68 3.99
C ARG A 308 11.08 44.99 3.06
N ILE A 309 9.87 44.50 3.37
CA ILE A 309 8.71 44.71 2.52
C ILE A 309 8.11 46.12 2.72
N LYS A 310 7.99 46.86 1.61
CA LYS A 310 7.64 48.29 1.64
C LYS A 310 6.16 48.58 1.35
N LYS A 311 5.45 47.63 0.76
CA LYS A 311 4.02 47.71 0.41
C LYS A 311 3.27 46.72 1.29
N GLU A 312 2.04 47.08 1.67
CA GLU A 312 1.15 46.15 2.36
C GLU A 312 1.00 44.86 1.53
N THR A 313 1.29 43.73 2.15
CA THR A 313 1.30 42.43 1.47
C THR A 313 0.77 41.36 2.42
N THR A 314 -0.18 40.58 1.92
CA THR A 314 -0.72 39.43 2.64
C THR A 314 -0.13 38.14 2.09
N ILE A 315 0.52 37.36 2.95
CA ILE A 315 0.98 36.00 2.63
C ILE A 315 0.07 34.97 3.30
N TYR A 316 -0.25 33.92 2.57
CA TYR A 316 -0.99 32.77 3.10
C TYR A 316 -0.04 31.59 3.28
N LEU A 317 0.21 31.23 4.53
CA LEU A 317 0.98 30.06 4.90
C LEU A 317 0.11 28.81 4.76
N ILE A 318 0.60 27.85 3.99
CA ILE A 318 -0.01 26.52 3.82
C ILE A 318 0.98 25.43 4.27
N GLY A 319 0.65 24.17 3.97
CA GLY A 319 1.59 23.06 4.07
C GLY A 319 2.17 22.84 5.47
N GLY A 320 3.44 22.43 5.53
CA GLY A 320 4.09 22.05 6.80
C GLY A 320 4.18 23.18 7.82
N GLY A 321 4.50 24.40 7.36
CA GLY A 321 4.61 25.59 8.22
C GLY A 321 3.30 25.93 8.93
N ALA A 322 2.18 25.89 8.21
CA ALA A 322 0.86 26.12 8.82
C ALA A 322 0.48 25.04 9.84
N LEU A 323 0.88 23.78 9.59
CA LEU A 323 0.66 22.68 10.54
C LEU A 323 1.53 22.80 11.80
N ILE A 324 2.73 23.39 11.72
CA ILE A 324 3.53 23.69 12.92
C ILE A 324 2.83 24.74 13.77
N LEU A 325 2.30 25.80 13.14
CA LEU A 325 1.53 26.83 13.85
C LEU A 325 0.32 26.29 14.60
N ASP A 326 -0.31 25.23 14.08
CA ASP A 326 -1.46 24.57 14.71
C ASP A 326 -1.10 23.56 15.82
N GLY A 327 0.19 23.35 16.10
CA GLY A 327 0.68 22.32 17.03
C GLY A 327 0.56 20.89 16.48
N ILE A 328 0.37 20.74 15.17
CA ILE A 328 0.18 19.45 14.51
C ILE A 328 1.55 18.82 14.17
N LYS A 329 2.50 19.60 13.66
CA LYS A 329 3.90 19.22 13.39
C LYS A 329 4.87 19.95 14.33
N GLY A 330 6.04 19.35 14.57
CA GLY A 330 7.15 19.99 15.28
C GLY A 330 8.16 20.67 14.37
N THR A 331 8.40 20.09 13.18
CA THR A 331 9.38 20.58 12.20
C THR A 331 8.90 20.38 10.77
N THR A 332 9.48 21.12 9.82
CA THR A 332 9.19 21.04 8.37
C THR A 332 10.47 21.22 7.56
N LYS A 333 10.48 20.73 6.32
CA LYS A 333 11.62 20.88 5.40
C LYS A 333 11.59 22.25 4.70
N ASP A 334 10.39 22.75 4.46
CA ASP A 334 10.07 23.89 3.61
C ASP A 334 8.92 24.73 4.19
N ILE A 335 8.84 25.97 3.70
CA ILE A 335 7.78 26.95 3.97
C ILE A 335 7.02 27.21 2.68
N ASP A 336 5.74 26.87 2.65
CA ASP A 336 4.86 27.11 1.51
C ASP A 336 4.11 28.44 1.66
N LEU A 337 4.39 29.39 0.78
CA LEU A 337 3.77 30.73 0.78
C LEU A 337 2.94 30.95 -0.47
N VAL A 338 1.66 31.31 -0.29
CA VAL A 338 0.75 31.65 -1.38
C VAL A 338 0.40 33.14 -1.34
N LEU A 339 0.52 33.79 -2.49
CA LEU A 339 0.19 35.20 -2.71
C LEU A 339 -1.04 35.33 -3.60
N ASP A 340 -1.83 36.37 -3.37
CA ASP A 340 -3.06 36.60 -4.12
C ASP A 340 -2.85 37.36 -5.44
N SER A 341 -1.68 37.95 -5.67
CA SER A 341 -1.38 38.66 -6.90
C SER A 341 0.03 38.37 -7.40
N LYS A 342 0.23 38.54 -8.71
CA LYS A 342 1.55 38.43 -9.33
C LYS A 342 2.49 39.54 -8.82
N GLU A 343 1.94 40.72 -8.56
CA GLU A 343 2.66 41.86 -8.00
C GLU A 343 3.22 41.55 -6.60
N ASP A 344 2.39 41.00 -5.71
CA ASP A 344 2.82 40.61 -4.37
C ASP A 344 3.82 39.45 -4.40
N PHE A 345 3.61 38.50 -5.32
CA PHE A 345 4.56 37.43 -5.56
C PHE A 345 5.94 37.98 -5.97
N ASP A 346 6.00 38.90 -6.94
CA ASP A 346 7.26 39.46 -7.41
C ASP A 346 7.91 40.32 -6.33
N LEU A 347 7.12 41.06 -5.54
CA LEU A 347 7.61 41.80 -4.38
C LEU A 347 8.27 40.90 -3.33
N VAL A 348 7.57 39.83 -2.90
CA VAL A 348 8.12 38.88 -1.91
C VAL A 348 9.34 38.16 -2.47
N LYS A 349 9.31 37.75 -3.75
CA LYS A 349 10.46 37.13 -4.41
C LYS A 349 11.69 38.05 -4.39
N ASN A 350 11.54 39.31 -4.77
CA ASN A 350 12.65 40.28 -4.76
C ASN A 350 13.19 40.53 -3.34
N VAL A 351 12.30 40.56 -2.34
CA VAL A 351 12.72 40.62 -0.94
C VAL A 351 13.55 39.39 -0.59
N LEU A 352 13.07 38.17 -0.88
CA LEU A 352 13.82 36.93 -0.62
C LEU A 352 15.20 36.94 -1.28
N GLU A 353 15.32 37.40 -2.52
CA GLU A 353 16.60 37.56 -3.22
C GLU A 353 17.53 38.53 -2.49
N SER A 354 17.00 39.66 -1.98
CA SER A 354 17.77 40.63 -1.19
C SER A 354 18.24 40.11 0.18
N ILE A 355 17.61 39.05 0.71
CA ILE A 355 17.97 38.42 2.00
C ILE A 355 18.84 37.16 1.80
N GLY A 356 19.33 36.95 0.57
CA GLY A 356 20.30 35.92 0.22
C GLY A 356 19.71 34.62 -0.30
N PHE A 357 18.38 34.51 -0.50
CA PHE A 357 17.80 33.37 -1.20
C PHE A 357 18.09 33.45 -2.70
N LYS A 358 18.21 32.29 -3.33
CA LYS A 358 18.38 32.15 -4.78
C LYS A 358 17.32 31.21 -5.33
N GLY A 359 16.84 31.49 -6.53
CA GLY A 359 15.94 30.59 -7.25
C GLY A 359 16.65 29.29 -7.63
N VAL A 360 16.12 28.15 -7.19
CA VAL A 360 16.66 26.82 -7.52
C VAL A 360 15.94 26.29 -8.76
N GLY A 361 16.23 26.92 -9.91
CA GLY A 361 15.72 26.53 -11.23
C GLY A 361 14.23 26.80 -11.46
N ASP A 362 13.87 26.92 -12.73
CA ASP A 362 12.48 27.00 -13.19
C ASP A 362 11.81 25.67 -12.84
N VAL A 363 10.78 25.72 -11.99
CA VAL A 363 10.02 24.54 -11.58
C VAL A 363 9.53 23.86 -12.85
N SER A 364 10.06 22.65 -13.11
CA SER A 364 9.82 21.71 -14.22
C SER A 364 8.73 22.07 -15.25
N GLN A 365 8.95 21.69 -16.52
CA GLN A 365 7.99 21.82 -17.63
C GLN A 365 6.51 21.43 -17.32
N GLY A 366 6.23 20.71 -16.22
CA GLY A 366 4.88 20.39 -15.71
C GLY A 366 4.13 21.50 -14.93
N TYR A 367 4.76 22.62 -14.55
CA TYR A 367 4.09 23.76 -13.87
C TYR A 367 3.70 24.91 -14.82
N LYS A 368 3.96 24.77 -16.13
CA LYS A 368 3.82 25.85 -17.13
C LYS A 368 2.38 26.29 -17.46
N GLN A 369 1.35 25.69 -16.86
CA GLN A 369 -0.04 26.07 -17.16
C GLN A 369 -0.62 26.95 -16.04
N LEU A 370 -0.36 28.25 -16.21
CA LEU A 370 -1.15 29.42 -15.79
C LEU A 370 -0.85 30.20 -14.50
N GLN A 371 0.10 29.86 -13.62
CA GLN A 371 0.42 30.72 -12.45
C GLN A 371 1.90 30.65 -12.02
N ALA A 372 2.47 31.75 -11.52
CA ALA A 372 3.88 31.82 -11.17
C ALA A 372 4.17 31.00 -9.90
N SER A 373 5.18 30.14 -9.97
CA SER A 373 5.76 29.45 -8.81
C SER A 373 7.28 29.50 -8.89
N THR A 374 7.95 29.55 -7.73
CA THR A 374 9.41 29.45 -7.65
C THR A 374 9.82 28.80 -6.34
N ILE A 375 10.93 28.07 -6.39
CA ILE A 375 11.57 27.49 -5.22
C ILE A 375 12.78 28.35 -4.88
N MET A 376 12.85 28.82 -3.63
CA MET A 376 13.89 29.71 -3.14
C MET A 376 14.70 29.01 -2.04
N ASP A 377 16.03 29.02 -2.15
CA ASP A 377 16.94 28.39 -1.19
C ASP A 377 18.14 29.28 -0.85
N ARG A 378 18.60 29.22 0.41
CA ARG A 378 19.85 29.84 0.90
C ARG A 378 20.75 28.86 1.68
N GLY A 379 20.49 27.55 1.59
CA GLY A 379 21.30 26.44 2.12
C GLY A 379 21.15 26.19 3.63
N ASN A 380 21.29 27.23 4.44
CA ASN A 380 21.28 27.12 5.91
C ASN A 380 19.91 27.47 6.54
N SER A 381 18.84 27.45 5.76
CA SER A 381 17.49 27.75 6.24
C SER A 381 16.45 26.90 5.52
N PRO A 382 15.20 26.88 5.99
CA PRO A 382 14.12 26.26 5.24
C PRO A 382 14.08 26.79 3.80
N ARG A 383 13.84 25.88 2.86
CA ARG A 383 13.46 26.22 1.49
C ARG A 383 12.10 26.94 1.52
N ILE A 384 11.89 27.89 0.61
CA ILE A 384 10.61 28.58 0.47
C ILE A 384 10.01 28.24 -0.89
N ASP A 385 8.82 27.66 -0.86
CA ASP A 385 8.02 27.40 -2.05
C ASP A 385 7.01 28.53 -2.18
N LEU A 386 7.23 29.39 -3.19
CA LEU A 386 6.42 30.57 -3.43
C LEU A 386 5.44 30.28 -4.56
N PHE A 387 4.17 30.60 -4.34
CA PHE A 387 3.09 30.39 -5.30
C PHE A 387 2.24 31.65 -5.47
N THR A 388 1.80 31.94 -6.69
CA THR A 388 0.68 32.86 -6.92
C THR A 388 -0.60 32.03 -7.05
N LYS A 389 -1.62 32.28 -6.22
CA LYS A 389 -3.01 31.76 -6.25
C LYS A 389 -3.25 30.22 -6.29
N LYS A 390 -2.40 29.39 -6.91
CA LYS A 390 -2.64 27.96 -7.17
C LYS A 390 -1.44 27.13 -6.75
N VAL A 391 -1.72 26.04 -6.07
CA VAL A 391 -0.75 25.08 -5.53
C VAL A 391 -1.17 23.69 -5.96
N CYS A 392 -0.31 23.01 -6.72
CA CYS A 392 -0.53 21.63 -7.17
C CYS A 392 -1.92 21.37 -7.81
N GLY A 393 -2.40 22.29 -8.65
CA GLY A 393 -3.71 22.14 -9.30
C GLY A 393 -4.88 22.80 -8.56
N ILE A 394 -4.71 23.21 -7.30
CA ILE A 394 -5.78 23.68 -6.41
C ILE A 394 -5.60 25.17 -6.16
N PHE A 395 -6.69 25.93 -6.24
CA PHE A 395 -6.68 27.37 -5.99
C PHE A 395 -6.85 27.66 -4.50
N LEU A 396 -6.11 28.65 -4.00
CA LEU A 396 -6.47 29.31 -2.75
C LEU A 396 -7.72 30.18 -3.01
N SER A 397 -8.89 29.57 -2.83
CA SER A 397 -10.17 30.23 -3.10
C SER A 397 -10.46 31.34 -2.08
N ASP A 398 -11.35 32.28 -2.44
CA ASP A 398 -11.76 33.34 -1.51
C ASP A 398 -12.43 32.77 -0.24
N GLU A 399 -13.09 31.63 -0.36
CA GLU A 399 -13.67 30.93 0.80
C GLU A 399 -12.58 30.33 1.70
N MET A 400 -11.50 29.77 1.15
CA MET A 400 -10.32 29.36 1.93
C MET A 400 -9.66 30.57 2.63
N LYS A 401 -9.55 31.72 1.94
CA LYS A 401 -8.99 32.95 2.52
C LYS A 401 -9.85 33.45 3.69
N LYS A 402 -11.18 33.44 3.56
CA LYS A 402 -12.10 33.82 4.65
C LYS A 402 -11.99 32.92 5.88
N ARG A 403 -11.70 31.62 5.67
CA ARG A 403 -11.46 30.65 6.75
C ARG A 403 -10.04 30.72 7.32
N SER A 404 -9.14 31.46 6.68
CA SER A 404 -7.76 31.61 7.14
C SER A 404 -7.72 32.50 8.39
N ILE A 405 -6.85 32.13 9.34
CA ILE A 405 -6.72 32.82 10.62
C ILE A 405 -5.49 33.72 10.56
N ALA A 406 -5.65 35.01 10.90
CA ALA A 406 -4.52 35.92 11.03
C ALA A 406 -3.57 35.40 12.12
N TYR A 407 -2.31 35.17 11.76
CA TYR A 407 -1.31 34.68 12.69
C TYR A 407 -0.52 35.83 13.31
N LYS A 408 0.01 36.72 12.48
CA LYS A 408 0.85 37.86 12.88
C LYS A 408 0.79 38.95 11.82
N GLU A 409 0.80 40.20 12.25
CA GLU A 409 0.99 41.36 11.38
C GLU A 409 2.28 42.06 11.84
N ILE A 410 3.19 42.31 10.89
CA ILE A 410 4.50 42.89 11.16
C ILE A 410 4.76 43.99 10.13
N GLY A 411 4.58 45.24 10.55
CA GLY A 411 4.67 46.38 9.64
C GLY A 411 3.72 46.21 8.46
N ASN A 412 4.28 46.11 7.25
CA ASN A 412 3.51 45.94 6.02
C ASN A 412 3.20 44.47 5.66
N LEU A 413 3.66 43.50 6.44
CA LEU A 413 3.44 42.07 6.17
C LEU A 413 2.32 41.51 7.04
N LYS A 414 1.26 41.01 6.39
CA LYS A 414 0.18 40.25 7.04
C LYS A 414 0.36 38.76 6.78
N ILE A 415 0.47 37.97 7.84
CA ILE A 415 0.68 36.53 7.76
C ILE A 415 -0.64 35.85 8.12
N MET A 416 -1.26 35.23 7.12
CA MET A 416 -2.49 34.45 7.25
C MET A 416 -2.12 32.97 7.28
N ARG A 417 -2.73 32.21 8.19
CA ARG A 417 -2.60 30.77 8.25
C ARG A 417 -3.86 30.11 7.70
N VAL A 418 -3.70 29.28 6.68
CA VAL A 418 -4.83 28.54 6.08
C VAL A 418 -5.37 27.51 7.07
N SER A 419 -6.69 27.26 7.02
CA SER A 419 -7.36 26.36 7.95
C SER A 419 -6.88 24.90 7.81
N ALA A 420 -6.89 24.13 8.90
CA ALA A 420 -6.51 22.72 8.85
C ALA A 420 -7.38 21.87 7.90
N ALA A 421 -8.66 22.24 7.71
CA ALA A 421 -9.56 21.58 6.77
C ALA A 421 -9.13 21.81 5.31
N ASP A 422 -8.69 23.04 5.00
CA ASP A 422 -8.22 23.39 3.65
C ASP A 422 -6.83 22.78 3.38
N ILE A 423 -5.93 22.77 4.37
CA ILE A 423 -4.63 22.08 4.28
C ILE A 423 -4.82 20.56 4.08
N LEU A 424 -5.78 19.96 4.79
CA LEU A 424 -6.15 18.56 4.57
C LEU A 424 -6.54 18.33 3.11
N LEU A 425 -7.36 19.22 2.52
CA LEU A 425 -7.78 19.11 1.13
C LEU A 425 -6.59 19.24 0.16
N PHE A 426 -5.71 20.24 0.35
CA PHE A 426 -4.50 20.41 -0.47
C PHE A 426 -3.65 19.13 -0.50
N LYS A 427 -3.49 18.47 0.64
CA LYS A 427 -2.69 17.25 0.77
C LYS A 427 -3.42 16.01 0.26
N ALA A 428 -4.72 15.89 0.54
CA ALA A 428 -5.53 14.75 0.12
C ALA A 428 -5.77 14.69 -1.39
N LEU A 429 -5.58 15.80 -2.12
CA LEU A 429 -5.65 15.85 -3.57
C LEU A 429 -4.29 15.63 -4.25
N SER A 430 -3.21 15.45 -3.48
CA SER A 430 -1.84 15.28 -3.96
C SER A 430 -1.37 13.82 -3.85
N SER A 431 -0.47 13.43 -4.75
CA SER A 431 0.21 12.13 -4.75
C SER A 431 1.61 12.16 -4.10
N ARG A 432 2.05 13.31 -3.58
CA ARG A 432 3.41 13.49 -3.05
C ARG A 432 3.68 12.63 -1.81
N GLU A 433 4.95 12.34 -1.60
CA GLU A 433 5.46 11.67 -0.41
C GLU A 433 5.07 12.46 0.86
N GLY A 434 4.66 11.77 1.93
CA GLY A 434 4.35 12.38 3.22
C GLY A 434 3.00 13.11 3.32
N ASP A 435 2.32 13.42 2.20
CA ASP A 435 1.03 14.13 2.25
C ASP A 435 -0.06 13.33 2.99
N ILE A 436 -0.13 12.00 2.78
CA ILE A 436 -1.05 11.13 3.52
C ILE A 436 -0.72 11.11 5.02
N VAL A 437 0.56 11.12 5.38
CA VAL A 437 1.02 11.17 6.79
C VAL A 437 0.58 12.47 7.45
N ASP A 438 0.72 13.59 6.76
CA ASP A 438 0.26 14.88 7.25
C ASP A 438 -1.28 14.93 7.34
N CYS A 439 -2.02 14.33 6.40
CA CYS A 439 -3.48 14.16 6.52
C CYS A 439 -3.85 13.32 7.76
N GLU A 440 -3.14 12.21 8.00
CA GLU A 440 -3.36 11.36 9.19
C GLU A 440 -3.13 12.17 10.48
N ARG A 441 -2.06 12.96 10.55
CA ARG A 441 -1.77 13.84 11.69
C ARG A 441 -2.84 14.91 11.92
N ILE A 442 -3.33 15.55 10.86
CA ILE A 442 -4.40 16.55 10.96
C ILE A 442 -5.64 15.90 11.58
N LEU A 443 -6.07 14.76 11.04
CA LEU A 443 -7.29 14.07 11.46
C LEU A 443 -7.18 13.49 12.88
N SER A 444 -5.99 13.08 13.31
CA SER A 444 -5.76 12.61 14.68
C SER A 444 -5.73 13.73 15.73
N LYS A 445 -5.35 14.96 15.36
CA LYS A 445 -5.16 16.08 16.30
C LYS A 445 -6.24 17.16 16.27
N LYS A 446 -7.01 17.27 15.19
CA LYS A 446 -8.05 18.30 15.02
C LYS A 446 -9.35 17.67 14.55
N LYS A 447 -10.47 18.23 15.01
CA LYS A 447 -11.78 17.96 14.41
C LYS A 447 -11.87 18.73 13.10
N VAL A 448 -12.09 18.01 12.00
CA VAL A 448 -12.29 18.58 10.67
C VAL A 448 -13.77 18.54 10.32
N ASP A 449 -14.29 19.67 9.85
CA ASP A 449 -15.61 19.73 9.25
C ASP A 449 -15.56 19.18 7.82
N TRP A 450 -16.07 17.96 7.66
CA TRP A 450 -16.06 17.27 6.38
C TRP A 450 -17.01 17.88 5.34
N ASP A 451 -18.05 18.59 5.75
CA ASP A 451 -18.94 19.27 4.80
C ASP A 451 -18.25 20.49 4.19
N VAL A 452 -17.40 21.19 4.96
CA VAL A 452 -16.51 22.24 4.44
C VAL A 452 -15.52 21.66 3.43
N VAL A 453 -14.83 20.57 3.77
CA VAL A 453 -13.86 19.90 2.87
C VAL A 453 -14.52 19.46 1.57
N LEU A 454 -15.71 18.85 1.64
CA LEU A 454 -16.42 18.39 0.46
C LEU A 454 -16.93 19.54 -0.40
N LYS A 455 -17.49 20.58 0.23
CA LYS A 455 -17.98 21.76 -0.51
C LYS A 455 -16.81 22.42 -1.26
N GLU A 456 -15.70 22.64 -0.57
CA GLU A 456 -14.50 23.22 -1.17
C GLU A 456 -13.98 22.33 -2.31
N TYR A 457 -13.89 21.00 -2.13
CA TYR A 457 -13.52 20.08 -3.21
C TYR A 457 -14.40 20.23 -4.45
N ILE A 458 -15.74 20.28 -4.28
CA ILE A 458 -16.69 20.45 -5.39
C ILE A 458 -16.48 21.79 -6.10
N ASP A 459 -16.15 22.85 -5.35
CA ASP A 459 -15.88 24.16 -5.93
C ASP A 459 -14.52 24.19 -6.66
N GLN A 460 -13.50 23.52 -6.12
CA GLN A 460 -12.19 23.35 -6.79
C GLN A 460 -12.32 22.59 -8.12
N GLU A 461 -13.17 21.56 -8.20
CA GLU A 461 -13.44 20.83 -9.44
C GLU A 461 -14.08 21.69 -10.54
N LYS A 462 -14.69 22.84 -10.19
CA LYS A 462 -15.19 23.81 -11.18
C LYS A 462 -14.11 24.79 -11.63
N LEU A 463 -13.07 24.98 -10.81
CA LEU A 463 -11.96 25.90 -11.06
C LEU A 463 -10.78 25.21 -11.75
N SER A 464 -10.64 23.89 -11.58
CA SER A 464 -9.56 23.06 -12.12
C SER A 464 -9.94 22.44 -13.47
N ASP A 465 -9.00 22.46 -14.40
CA ASP A 465 -9.13 21.74 -15.68
C ASP A 465 -8.93 20.21 -15.52
N ALA A 466 -8.28 19.80 -14.43
CA ALA A 466 -8.01 18.40 -14.12
C ALA A 466 -8.99 17.87 -13.06
N PHE A 467 -9.54 16.68 -13.32
CA PHE A 467 -10.37 15.95 -12.36
C PHE A 467 -9.48 15.25 -11.33
N LEU A 468 -9.44 15.75 -10.10
CA LEU A 468 -8.58 15.21 -9.02
C LEU A 468 -9.32 14.19 -8.15
N GLY A 469 -10.59 13.90 -8.44
CA GLY A 469 -11.42 13.02 -7.62
C GLY A 469 -10.90 11.61 -7.41
N PHE A 470 -10.22 11.01 -8.40
CA PHE A 470 -9.65 9.66 -8.24
C PHE A 470 -8.51 9.65 -7.22
N VAL A 471 -7.61 10.65 -7.27
CA VAL A 471 -6.53 10.80 -6.28
C VAL A 471 -7.13 11.07 -4.90
N PHE A 472 -8.15 11.92 -4.83
CA PHE A 472 -8.83 12.22 -3.58
C PHE A 472 -9.47 10.97 -2.97
N LEU A 473 -10.19 10.20 -3.78
CA LEU A 473 -10.82 8.97 -3.35
C LEU A 473 -9.79 7.96 -2.84
N ASP A 474 -8.73 7.71 -3.60
CA ASP A 474 -7.65 6.80 -3.22
C ASP A 474 -7.06 7.18 -1.85
N ASN A 475 -6.73 8.46 -1.66
CA ASN A 475 -6.18 8.97 -0.41
C ASN A 475 -7.18 8.87 0.75
N ILE A 476 -8.47 9.17 0.51
CA ILE A 476 -9.53 9.00 1.52
C ILE A 476 -9.72 7.53 1.91
N GLU A 477 -9.64 6.59 0.98
CA GLU A 477 -9.72 5.16 1.30
C GLU A 477 -8.53 4.67 2.12
N ILE A 478 -7.33 5.18 1.82
CA ILE A 478 -6.12 4.91 2.62
C ILE A 478 -6.31 5.45 4.05
N LEU A 479 -6.74 6.71 4.19
CA LEU A 479 -6.98 7.31 5.50
C LEU A 479 -8.07 6.56 6.28
N GLU A 480 -9.16 6.16 5.62
CA GLU A 480 -10.24 5.39 6.24
C GLU A 480 -9.76 4.03 6.75
N SER A 481 -8.88 3.36 6.00
CA SER A 481 -8.29 2.08 6.44
C SER A 481 -7.46 2.21 7.72
N ARG A 482 -6.87 3.39 7.94
CA ARG A 482 -5.97 3.67 9.08
C ARG A 482 -6.68 4.29 10.28
N LEU A 483 -7.68 5.13 10.05
CA LEU A 483 -8.31 5.96 11.08
C LEU A 483 -9.78 5.57 11.36
N GLY A 484 -10.37 4.71 10.54
CA GLY A 484 -11.78 4.39 10.58
C GLY A 484 -12.62 5.29 9.67
N ALA A 485 -13.94 5.15 9.76
CA ALA A 485 -14.90 5.68 8.78
C ALA A 485 -14.73 7.19 8.48
N ILE A 486 -14.66 7.55 7.19
CA ILE A 486 -14.60 8.94 6.74
C ILE A 486 -15.95 9.37 6.14
N PRO A 487 -16.64 10.38 6.71
CA PRO A 487 -18.02 10.73 6.35
C PRO A 487 -18.27 11.02 4.86
N ILE A 488 -17.29 11.60 4.16
CA ILE A 488 -17.46 12.03 2.76
C ILE A 488 -17.05 10.98 1.73
N ARG A 489 -16.47 9.84 2.14
CA ARG A 489 -15.98 8.79 1.22
C ARG A 489 -17.05 8.40 0.20
N LYS A 490 -18.27 8.07 0.65
CA LYS A 490 -19.36 7.64 -0.23
C LYS A 490 -19.78 8.74 -1.21
N LYS A 491 -19.73 10.01 -0.81
CA LYS A 491 -20.05 11.14 -1.68
C LYS A 491 -18.97 11.29 -2.77
N ILE A 492 -17.68 11.23 -2.42
CA ILE A 492 -16.56 11.28 -3.38
C ILE A 492 -16.61 10.07 -4.34
N LEU A 493 -16.86 8.87 -3.83
CA LEU A 493 -16.99 7.65 -4.62
C LEU A 493 -18.07 7.78 -5.70
N ASN A 494 -19.22 8.39 -5.36
CA ASN A 494 -20.28 8.65 -6.33
C ASN A 494 -19.88 9.69 -7.38
N ILE A 495 -19.15 10.74 -6.99
CA ILE A 495 -18.61 11.75 -7.94
C ILE A 495 -17.64 11.09 -8.93
N CYS A 496 -16.74 10.23 -8.44
CA CYS A 496 -15.79 9.49 -9.28
C CYS A 496 -16.49 8.52 -10.23
N LEU A 497 -17.51 7.79 -9.75
CA LEU A 497 -18.32 6.91 -10.59
C LEU A 497 -19.03 7.70 -11.70
N GLU A 498 -19.64 8.83 -11.37
CA GLU A 498 -20.32 9.68 -12.36
C GLU A 498 -19.33 10.21 -13.40
N ARG A 499 -18.13 10.63 -12.99
CA ARG A 499 -17.08 11.05 -13.91
C ARG A 499 -16.63 9.91 -14.83
N ALA A 500 -16.34 8.74 -14.27
CA ALA A 500 -15.93 7.57 -15.04
C ALA A 500 -17.00 7.17 -16.08
N ILE A 501 -18.28 7.21 -15.69
CA ILE A 501 -19.39 6.95 -16.61
C ILE A 501 -19.41 7.97 -17.75
N LEU A 502 -19.26 9.26 -17.45
CA LEU A 502 -19.25 10.31 -18.48
C LEU A 502 -18.14 10.13 -19.50
N ASP A 503 -16.94 9.76 -19.07
CA ASP A 503 -15.81 9.49 -19.96
C ASP A 503 -16.07 8.22 -20.79
N MET A 504 -16.73 7.20 -20.24
CA MET A 504 -17.10 6.00 -20.98
C MET A 504 -18.20 6.24 -22.02
N VAL A 505 -19.20 7.07 -21.70
CA VAL A 505 -20.35 7.34 -22.57
C VAL A 505 -20.10 8.43 -23.61
N GLU A 506 -18.85 8.83 -23.84
CA GLU A 506 -18.48 9.58 -25.06
C GLU A 506 -18.88 8.83 -26.33
N LYS A 507 -18.92 7.50 -26.25
CA LYS A 507 -19.56 6.62 -27.24
C LYS A 507 -20.81 5.99 -26.62
N PRO A 508 -21.88 5.72 -27.41
CA PRO A 508 -23.09 5.11 -26.90
C PRO A 508 -22.81 3.75 -26.24
N ARG A 509 -23.05 3.63 -24.93
CA ARG A 509 -22.82 2.39 -24.16
C ARG A 509 -24.04 1.98 -23.34
N THR A 510 -24.17 0.68 -23.16
CA THR A 510 -25.16 0.02 -22.28
C THR A 510 -24.64 -0.11 -20.85
N VAL A 511 -25.54 -0.38 -19.90
CA VAL A 511 -25.18 -0.68 -18.51
C VAL A 511 -24.22 -1.87 -18.40
N SER A 512 -24.45 -2.92 -19.21
CA SER A 512 -23.61 -4.12 -19.22
C SER A 512 -22.19 -3.81 -19.70
N GLU A 513 -22.05 -2.96 -20.72
CA GLU A 513 -20.75 -2.53 -21.22
C GLU A 513 -20.01 -1.68 -20.18
N ILE A 514 -20.68 -0.72 -19.54
CA ILE A 514 -20.08 0.10 -18.47
C ILE A 514 -19.58 -0.78 -17.32
N LYS A 515 -20.38 -1.77 -16.89
CA LYS A 515 -20.04 -2.72 -15.81
C LYS A 515 -18.77 -3.52 -16.07
N LYS A 516 -18.32 -3.69 -17.33
CA LYS A 516 -17.05 -4.36 -17.64
C LYS A 516 -15.83 -3.52 -17.27
N PHE A 517 -15.97 -2.20 -17.13
CA PHE A 517 -14.87 -1.27 -16.88
C PHE A 517 -14.89 -0.68 -15.47
N VAL A 518 -16.01 -0.75 -14.75
CA VAL A 518 -16.12 -0.28 -13.37
C VAL A 518 -16.47 -1.42 -12.42
N ASP A 519 -15.74 -1.53 -11.31
CA ASP A 519 -16.04 -2.48 -10.23
C ASP A 519 -17.15 -1.93 -9.33
N PHE A 520 -18.36 -1.81 -9.90
CA PHE A 520 -19.55 -1.36 -9.18
C PHE A 520 -20.73 -2.31 -9.41
N PRO A 521 -21.59 -2.49 -8.39
CA PRO A 521 -22.81 -3.25 -8.58
C PRO A 521 -23.73 -2.53 -9.57
N GLU A 522 -24.47 -3.31 -10.35
CA GLU A 522 -25.27 -2.80 -11.46
C GLU A 522 -26.31 -1.74 -11.02
N TYR A 523 -26.91 -1.91 -9.85
CA TYR A 523 -27.85 -0.93 -9.28
C TYR A 523 -27.16 0.42 -9.02
N GLY A 524 -25.89 0.43 -8.62
CA GLY A 524 -25.10 1.64 -8.38
C GLY A 524 -24.84 2.40 -9.69
N ILE A 525 -24.47 1.66 -10.75
CA ILE A 525 -24.28 2.20 -12.10
C ILE A 525 -25.59 2.81 -12.62
N ARG A 526 -26.72 2.07 -12.49
CA ARG A 526 -28.05 2.56 -12.90
C ARG A 526 -28.45 3.83 -12.16
N ASN A 527 -28.19 3.90 -10.86
CA ASN A 527 -28.48 5.09 -10.05
C ASN A 527 -27.64 6.30 -10.49
N ALA A 528 -26.35 6.11 -10.80
CA ALA A 528 -25.49 7.17 -11.32
C ALA A 528 -25.95 7.65 -12.70
N LEU A 529 -26.26 6.73 -13.63
CA LEU A 529 -26.82 7.07 -14.94
C LEU A 529 -28.12 7.87 -14.82
N ASN A 530 -29.04 7.45 -13.94
CA ASN A 530 -30.29 8.18 -13.71
C ASN A 530 -30.07 9.61 -13.20
N ARG A 531 -29.07 9.82 -12.31
CA ARG A 531 -28.71 11.17 -11.85
C ARG A 531 -28.12 12.01 -12.99
N LEU A 532 -27.23 11.45 -13.80
CA LEU A 532 -26.63 12.14 -14.95
C LEU A 532 -27.68 12.53 -16.02
N VAL A 533 -28.68 11.67 -16.25
CA VAL A 533 -29.83 12.00 -17.13
C VAL A 533 -30.65 13.14 -16.54
N LYS A 534 -30.98 13.09 -15.23
CA LYS A 534 -31.70 14.18 -14.54
C LYS A 534 -30.95 15.51 -14.57
N GLN A 535 -29.62 15.46 -14.50
CA GLN A 535 -28.73 16.62 -14.62
C GLN A 535 -28.52 17.07 -16.08
N ASN A 536 -29.16 16.43 -17.06
CA ASN A 536 -29.04 16.73 -18.50
C ASN A 536 -27.59 16.62 -19.03
N ARG A 537 -26.75 15.79 -18.39
CA ARG A 537 -25.33 15.57 -18.79
C ARG A 537 -25.17 14.42 -19.79
N ILE A 538 -26.13 13.50 -19.83
CA ILE A 538 -26.18 12.39 -20.76
C ILE A 538 -27.61 12.20 -21.27
N ILE A 539 -27.73 11.63 -22.47
CA ILE A 539 -28.99 11.29 -23.12
C ILE A 539 -29.20 9.78 -23.05
N LYS A 540 -30.44 9.37 -22.78
CA LYS A 540 -30.89 7.98 -22.82
C LYS A 540 -31.57 7.70 -24.15
N ARG A 541 -30.95 6.90 -25.02
CA ARG A 541 -31.52 6.46 -26.30
C ARG A 541 -32.50 5.32 -26.06
N MET A 542 -33.79 5.63 -26.09
CA MET A 542 -34.88 4.66 -25.84
C MET A 542 -35.33 3.93 -27.11
N ASP A 543 -34.93 4.48 -28.26
CA ASP A 543 -35.12 3.96 -29.61
C ASP A 543 -34.20 2.77 -29.94
N GLU A 544 -33.07 2.62 -29.25
CA GLU A 544 -32.12 1.51 -29.41
C GLU A 544 -32.34 0.44 -28.31
N LYS A 545 -32.55 -0.84 -28.69
CA LYS A 545 -32.54 -1.99 -27.77
C LYS A 545 -31.27 -2.81 -27.99
N PRO A 546 -30.41 -3.02 -26.97
CA PRO A 546 -30.51 -2.53 -25.58
C PRO A 546 -30.30 -1.02 -25.43
N ILE A 547 -30.93 -0.42 -24.41
CA ILE A 547 -30.84 1.02 -24.09
C ILE A 547 -29.38 1.45 -23.98
N ARG A 548 -29.02 2.49 -24.71
CA ARG A 548 -27.69 3.10 -24.71
C ARG A 548 -27.73 4.51 -24.13
N PHE A 549 -26.62 4.89 -23.51
CA PHE A 549 -26.39 6.20 -22.92
C PHE A 549 -25.26 6.89 -23.67
N LEU A 550 -25.43 8.17 -23.95
CA LEU A 550 -24.47 9.00 -24.69
C LEU A 550 -24.30 10.34 -23.97
N LYS A 551 -23.05 10.80 -23.83
CA LYS A 551 -22.71 12.13 -23.31
C LYS A 551 -23.33 13.20 -24.20
N LYS A 552 -23.94 14.20 -23.58
CA LYS A 552 -24.57 15.30 -24.31
C LYS A 552 -23.53 16.25 -24.88
#